data_AF-Q0U2N0-F1
#
_entry.id   AF-Q0U2N0-F1
#
_cell.length_a   1.000
_cell.length_b   1.000
_cell.length_c   1.000
_cell.angle_alpha   90.00
_cell.angle_beta   90.00
_cell.angle_gamma   90.00
#
_symmetry.space_group_name_H-M   'P 1'
#
loop_
_entity.id
_entity.type
_entity.pdbx_description
1 polymer ?
#
loop_
_entity_poly.entity_id
_entity_poly.type
_entity_poly.pdbx_seq_one_letter_code
_entity_poly.pdbx_strand_id
1 'polypeptide(L)'
;MQRQTKYQPFQNLFYTAQQARDHRRRETLFGRMPYLQVDNTIEDVEKNRTLHVEEIFNAMTSGEVARDNNGSIAMKRWVGNAHYPGNLVEAYAHKVFDCLLQQAREGFRGWEHNDYVADERKGDDIDREVDCAGRLANIIQALEQEKTICEDVMNSACQIRMFVNAPRAYANRKHQNRVGNSKRGKEPRTESRVCQLYSFTISATSQTDNVGISPFVHTTCSLRELGTHVIAADSLLSAAVHTAHGERGVLRLPISSSRKLLANYYSWRREAAVDS
;
A
#
# COMPACT_ATOMS: atom_id res chain seq x y z
N MET A 1 -26.15 14.55 -19.78
CA MET A 1 -25.71 13.54 -18.77
C MET A 1 -25.58 14.23 -17.42
N GLN A 2 -26.35 13.85 -16.41
CA GLN A 2 -26.14 14.32 -15.04
C GLN A 2 -24.91 13.64 -14.45
N ARG A 3 -23.98 14.40 -13.87
CA ARG A 3 -22.88 13.81 -13.08
C ARG A 3 -23.47 13.22 -11.81
N GLN A 4 -23.33 11.91 -11.63
CA GLN A 4 -23.65 11.27 -10.35
C GLN A 4 -22.58 11.68 -9.33
N THR A 5 -22.94 12.61 -8.45
CA THR A 5 -22.09 13.08 -7.36
C THR A 5 -22.91 13.16 -6.08
N LYS A 6 -22.31 12.75 -4.96
CA LYS A 6 -22.90 12.92 -3.62
C LYS A 6 -22.62 14.30 -3.02
N TYR A 7 -21.78 15.10 -3.68
CA TYR A 7 -21.46 16.46 -3.24
C TYR A 7 -22.60 17.41 -3.62
N GLN A 8 -22.83 18.39 -2.75
CA GLN A 8 -23.73 19.51 -3.05
C GLN A 8 -23.25 20.26 -4.31
N PRO A 9 -24.16 20.89 -5.08
CA PRO A 9 -23.78 21.76 -6.19
C PRO A 9 -22.79 22.85 -5.74
N PHE A 10 -21.97 23.35 -6.67
CA PHE A 10 -21.02 24.43 -6.36
C PHE A 10 -21.76 25.71 -5.92
N GLN A 11 -21.49 26.18 -4.70
CA GLN A 11 -22.18 27.33 -4.09
C GLN A 11 -21.36 28.62 -4.06
N ASN A 12 -20.09 28.61 -4.51
CA ASN A 12 -19.19 29.76 -4.43
C ASN A 12 -19.04 30.38 -3.02
N LEU A 13 -18.84 29.53 -1.99
CA LEU A 13 -18.79 29.94 -0.58
C LEU A 13 -17.59 30.83 -0.21
N PHE A 14 -16.56 30.92 -1.04
CA PHE A 14 -15.33 31.66 -0.75
C PHE A 14 -15.03 32.65 -1.88
N TYR A 15 -14.95 33.93 -1.55
CA TYR A 15 -14.69 35.00 -2.52
C TYR A 15 -13.18 35.22 -2.73
N THR A 16 -12.35 34.77 -1.79
CA THR A 16 -10.89 34.92 -1.88
C THR A 16 -10.17 33.61 -1.57
N ALA A 17 -8.96 33.47 -2.13
CA ALA A 17 -8.10 32.33 -1.84
C ALA A 17 -7.73 32.23 -0.34
N GLN A 18 -7.63 33.37 0.36
CA GLN A 18 -7.34 33.42 1.78
C GLN A 18 -8.49 32.84 2.62
N GLN A 19 -9.75 33.21 2.31
CA GLN A 19 -10.93 32.63 2.97
C GLN A 19 -10.99 31.11 2.80
N ALA A 20 -10.76 30.61 1.58
CA ALA A 20 -10.72 29.18 1.31
C ALA A 20 -9.57 28.47 2.06
N ARG A 21 -8.40 29.11 2.18
CA ARG A 21 -7.26 28.59 2.94
C ARG A 21 -7.58 28.48 4.43
N ASP A 22 -8.15 29.53 5.01
CA ASP A 22 -8.47 29.57 6.43
C ASP A 22 -9.61 28.62 6.79
N HIS A 23 -10.61 28.50 5.93
CA HIS A 23 -11.64 27.47 6.08
C HIS A 23 -11.02 26.07 6.06
N ARG A 24 -10.19 25.73 5.06
CA ARG A 24 -9.50 24.42 5.04
C ARG A 24 -8.68 24.17 6.31
N ARG A 25 -7.96 25.18 6.81
CA ARG A 25 -7.18 25.06 8.06
C ARG A 25 -8.06 24.73 9.25
N ARG A 26 -9.20 25.43 9.37
CA ARG A 26 -10.15 25.24 10.47
C ARG A 26 -10.86 23.88 10.40
N GLU A 27 -11.39 23.52 9.24
CA GLU A 27 -12.12 22.26 9.07
C GLU A 27 -11.21 21.03 9.23
N THR A 28 -9.93 21.15 8.85
CA THR A 28 -8.98 20.02 8.97
C THR A 28 -8.35 19.88 10.36
N LEU A 29 -8.67 20.77 11.31
CA LEU A 29 -8.37 20.55 12.73
C LEU A 29 -9.29 19.50 13.34
N PHE A 30 -10.53 19.36 12.85
CA PHE A 30 -11.55 18.45 13.42
C PHE A 30 -11.76 18.65 14.93
N GLY A 31 -11.63 19.89 15.42
CA GLY A 31 -11.75 20.21 16.85
C GLY A 31 -10.62 19.63 17.72
N ARG A 32 -9.53 19.13 17.12
CA ARG A 32 -8.36 18.68 17.86
C ARG A 32 -7.64 19.86 18.50
N MET A 33 -7.09 19.60 19.67
CA MET A 33 -6.24 20.52 20.44
C MET A 33 -4.83 19.92 20.53
N PRO A 34 -3.82 20.73 20.87
CA PRO A 34 -2.52 20.21 21.30
C PRO A 34 -2.69 19.16 22.40
N TYR A 35 -1.84 18.12 22.39
CA TYR A 35 -1.90 17.06 23.39
C TYR A 35 -1.51 17.57 24.78
N LEU A 36 -0.53 18.48 24.85
CA LEU A 36 -0.18 19.22 26.05
C LEU A 36 -0.88 20.59 26.02
N GLN A 37 -1.64 20.89 27.08
CA GLN A 37 -2.32 22.18 27.20
C GLN A 37 -1.34 23.34 27.44
N VAL A 38 -0.25 23.06 28.16
CA VAL A 38 0.82 24.02 28.46
C VAL A 38 2.14 23.34 28.12
N ASP A 39 2.88 23.96 27.21
CA ASP A 39 4.19 23.50 26.78
C ASP A 39 5.15 24.68 26.80
N ASN A 40 5.91 24.77 27.89
CA ASN A 40 6.85 25.87 28.12
C ASN A 40 8.09 25.78 27.22
N THR A 41 8.31 24.65 26.54
CA THR A 41 9.49 24.47 25.68
C THR A 41 9.32 25.12 24.30
N ILE A 42 8.09 25.48 23.92
CA ILE A 42 7.80 26.11 22.62
C ILE A 42 8.59 27.41 22.43
N GLU A 43 8.65 28.27 23.46
CA GLU A 43 9.33 29.57 23.38
C GLU A 43 10.85 29.40 23.24
N ASP A 44 11.43 28.50 24.04
CA ASP A 44 12.88 28.22 23.98
C ASP A 44 13.27 27.60 22.64
N VAL A 45 12.47 26.66 22.12
CA VAL A 45 12.70 26.06 20.79
C VAL A 45 12.57 27.12 19.70
N GLU A 46 11.54 27.98 19.73
CA GLU A 46 11.38 29.03 18.72
C GLU A 46 12.50 30.08 18.77
N LYS A 47 12.96 30.45 19.97
CA LYS A 47 14.07 31.39 20.17
C LYS A 47 15.37 30.88 19.55
N ASN A 48 15.61 29.57 19.57
CA ASN A 48 16.80 28.92 19.03
C ASN A 48 16.58 28.33 17.62
N ARG A 49 15.67 28.92 16.82
CA ARG A 49 15.29 28.44 15.48
C ARG A 49 16.48 28.06 14.59
N THR A 50 17.49 28.91 14.47
CA THR A 50 18.62 28.67 13.55
C THR A 50 19.36 27.38 13.89
N LEU A 51 19.64 27.16 15.18
CA LEU A 51 20.28 25.95 15.68
C LEU A 51 19.46 24.71 15.34
N HIS A 52 18.16 24.72 15.64
CA HIS A 52 17.31 23.55 15.40
C HIS A 52 17.07 23.25 13.92
N VAL A 53 17.04 24.28 13.07
CA VAL A 53 16.97 24.08 11.62
C VAL A 53 18.26 23.47 11.09
N GLU A 54 19.42 23.90 11.60
CA GLU A 54 20.71 23.28 11.31
C GLU A 54 20.74 21.80 11.75
N GLU A 55 20.25 21.49 12.94
CA GLU A 55 20.13 20.10 13.42
C GLU A 55 19.23 19.24 12.51
N ILE A 56 18.08 19.77 12.10
CA ILE A 56 17.19 19.06 11.16
C ILE A 56 17.88 18.87 9.80
N PHE A 57 18.57 19.88 9.28
CA PHE A 57 19.31 19.79 8.02
C PHE A 57 20.41 18.72 8.09
N ASN A 58 21.20 18.73 9.16
CA ASN A 58 22.26 17.75 9.40
C ASN A 58 21.66 16.33 9.56
N ALA A 59 20.54 16.20 10.26
CA ALA A 59 19.82 14.94 10.40
C ALA A 59 19.33 14.38 9.05
N MET A 60 18.86 15.25 8.15
CA MET A 60 18.42 14.83 6.82
C MET A 60 19.60 14.34 5.95
N THR A 61 20.72 15.06 5.99
CA THR A 61 21.88 14.82 5.11
C THR A 61 22.87 13.77 5.63
N SER A 62 22.98 13.56 6.95
CA SER A 62 23.91 12.58 7.54
C SER A 62 23.49 11.14 7.25
N GLY A 63 24.42 10.29 6.83
CA GLY A 63 24.19 8.86 6.60
C GLY A 63 24.66 7.94 7.73
N GLU A 64 25.25 8.48 8.80
CA GLU A 64 26.06 7.70 9.75
C GLU A 64 25.26 6.66 10.54
N VAL A 65 24.05 7.02 10.94
CA VAL A 65 23.16 6.16 11.74
C VAL A 65 21.94 5.66 10.95
N ALA A 66 21.96 5.83 9.62
CA ALA A 66 20.87 5.42 8.75
C ALA A 66 20.71 3.88 8.75
N ARG A 67 19.47 3.43 8.92
CA ARG A 67 19.09 2.01 9.02
C ARG A 67 18.52 1.46 7.72
N ASP A 68 18.32 2.32 6.71
CA ASP A 68 17.93 1.92 5.37
C ASP A 68 18.96 0.98 4.74
N ASN A 69 18.52 0.13 3.83
CA ASN A 69 19.44 -0.73 3.09
C ASN A 69 20.37 0.16 2.22
N ASN A 70 21.69 -0.10 2.23
CA ASN A 70 22.67 0.68 1.45
C ASN A 70 22.34 0.78 -0.05
N GLY A 71 21.70 -0.25 -0.63
CA GLY A 71 21.27 -0.26 -2.03
C GLY A 71 19.95 0.46 -2.31
N SER A 72 19.24 0.94 -1.28
CA SER A 72 17.94 1.60 -1.42
C SER A 72 18.06 2.92 -2.19
N ILE A 73 16.99 3.31 -2.87
CA ILE A 73 16.93 4.57 -3.61
C ILE A 73 17.14 5.77 -2.66
N ALA A 74 16.56 5.70 -1.45
CA ALA A 74 16.74 6.74 -0.44
C ALA A 74 18.21 6.91 -0.05
N MET A 75 18.92 5.84 0.32
CA MET A 75 20.35 5.91 0.66
C MET A 75 21.19 6.46 -0.49
N LYS A 76 20.90 6.05 -1.72
CA LYS A 76 21.61 6.56 -2.90
C LYS A 76 21.39 8.07 -3.11
N ARG A 77 20.19 8.59 -2.85
CA ARG A 77 19.84 10.01 -3.07
C ARG A 77 20.26 10.94 -1.95
N TRP A 78 20.38 10.43 -0.72
CA TRP A 78 20.73 11.25 0.44
C TRP A 78 22.20 11.16 0.79
N VAL A 79 22.77 9.94 0.75
CA VAL A 79 24.12 9.66 1.25
C VAL A 79 25.09 9.41 0.10
N GLY A 80 24.72 8.55 -0.86
CA GLY A 80 25.62 8.15 -1.94
C GLY A 80 25.86 9.23 -2.98
N ASN A 81 24.83 10.01 -3.29
CA ASN A 81 24.88 11.13 -4.22
C ASN A 81 23.89 12.18 -3.70
N ALA A 82 24.36 13.38 -3.36
CA ALA A 82 23.53 14.48 -2.87
C ALA A 82 22.56 14.93 -3.97
N HIS A 83 21.43 14.23 -4.10
CA HIS A 83 20.51 14.37 -5.22
C HIS A 83 19.76 15.72 -5.19
N TYR A 84 19.50 16.22 -3.98
CA TYR A 84 18.84 17.50 -3.76
C TYR A 84 19.89 18.58 -3.45
N PRO A 85 19.73 19.80 -3.98
CA PRO A 85 20.63 20.89 -3.66
C PRO A 85 20.44 21.33 -2.20
N GLY A 86 21.54 21.69 -1.52
CA GLY A 86 21.53 21.96 -0.07
C GLY A 86 20.55 23.06 0.35
N ASN A 87 20.45 24.14 -0.41
CA ASN A 87 19.51 25.23 -0.13
C ASN A 87 18.03 24.78 -0.17
N LEU A 88 17.69 23.79 -1.01
CA LEU A 88 16.35 23.23 -1.03
C LEU A 88 16.11 22.35 0.21
N VAL A 89 17.10 21.54 0.61
CA VAL A 89 17.00 20.74 1.83
C VAL A 89 16.83 21.63 3.06
N GLU A 90 17.57 22.73 3.15
CA GLU A 90 17.45 23.75 4.20
C GLU A 90 16.05 24.38 4.23
N ALA A 91 15.48 24.73 3.06
CA ALA A 91 14.12 25.24 2.98
C ALA A 91 13.08 24.23 3.50
N TYR A 92 13.29 22.93 3.26
CA TYR A 92 12.44 21.88 3.83
C TYR A 92 12.69 21.65 5.31
N ALA A 93 13.92 21.82 5.82
CA ALA A 93 14.22 21.79 7.25
C ALA A 93 13.45 22.89 7.99
N HIS A 94 13.45 24.12 7.46
CA HIS A 94 12.57 25.20 7.95
C HIS A 94 11.09 24.80 7.92
N LYS A 95 10.64 24.14 6.85
CA LYS A 95 9.25 23.71 6.73
C LYS A 95 8.86 22.66 7.78
N VAL A 96 9.75 21.72 8.10
CA VAL A 96 9.56 20.73 9.16
C VAL A 96 9.47 21.44 10.51
N PHE A 97 10.40 22.36 10.79
CA PHE A 97 10.40 23.15 12.03
C PHE A 97 9.13 24.00 12.21
N ASP A 98 8.67 24.68 11.16
CA ASP A 98 7.41 25.46 11.20
C ASP A 98 6.20 24.55 11.46
N CYS A 99 6.18 23.36 10.86
CA CYS A 99 5.14 22.38 11.11
C CYS A 99 5.17 21.88 12.56
N LEU A 100 6.35 21.73 13.17
CA LEU A 100 6.51 21.36 14.58
C LEU A 100 5.89 22.40 15.50
N LEU A 101 6.31 23.67 15.38
CA LEU A 101 5.77 24.73 16.23
C LEU A 101 4.26 24.88 16.07
N GLN A 102 3.79 24.77 14.82
CA GLN A 102 2.36 24.84 14.55
C GLN A 102 1.58 23.67 15.14
N GLN A 103 2.13 22.45 15.06
CA GLN A 103 1.55 21.27 15.68
C GLN A 103 1.49 21.40 17.20
N ALA A 104 2.55 21.92 17.83
CA ALA A 104 2.60 22.13 19.28
C ALA A 104 1.58 23.19 19.76
N ARG A 105 1.35 24.24 18.95
CA ARG A 105 0.42 25.34 19.28
C ARG A 105 -1.05 25.05 18.98
N GLU A 106 -1.31 24.41 17.85
CA GLU A 106 -2.68 24.27 17.30
C GLU A 106 -3.19 22.82 17.34
N GLY A 107 -2.31 21.83 17.53
CA GLY A 107 -2.65 20.42 17.39
C GLY A 107 -2.63 19.92 15.94
N PHE A 108 -3.09 18.67 15.75
CA PHE A 108 -2.97 17.98 14.45
C PHE A 108 -3.98 18.46 13.42
N ARG A 109 -3.46 18.81 12.22
CA ARG A 109 -4.27 19.21 11.06
C ARG A 109 -4.14 18.22 9.92
N GLY A 110 -5.23 17.52 9.65
CA GLY A 110 -5.32 16.49 8.62
C GLY A 110 -6.47 15.53 8.86
N TRP A 111 -6.79 14.74 7.85
CA TRP A 111 -7.82 13.70 7.94
C TRP A 111 -7.51 12.70 9.07
N GLU A 112 -8.56 12.16 9.71
CA GLU A 112 -8.45 11.24 10.86
C GLU A 112 -7.55 10.03 10.59
N HIS A 113 -7.65 9.41 9.42
CA HIS A 113 -6.82 8.24 9.07
C HIS A 113 -5.31 8.54 8.94
N ASN A 114 -4.95 9.84 8.92
CA ASN A 114 -3.57 10.31 8.89
C ASN A 114 -3.05 10.74 10.26
N ASP A 115 -3.90 10.72 11.30
CA ASP A 115 -3.50 11.00 12.67
C ASP A 115 -2.92 9.73 13.29
N TYR A 116 -1.60 9.66 13.37
CA TYR A 116 -0.88 8.47 13.82
C TYR A 116 -0.82 8.37 15.35
N VAL A 117 -1.06 9.47 16.06
CA VAL A 117 -1.14 9.48 17.53
C VAL A 117 -2.52 9.00 17.97
N ALA A 118 -3.59 9.36 17.24
CA ALA A 118 -4.95 8.95 17.58
C ALA A 118 -5.27 7.48 17.22
N ASP A 119 -4.51 6.86 16.33
CA ASP A 119 -4.74 5.48 15.92
C ASP A 119 -4.08 4.51 16.90
N GLU A 120 -4.86 3.99 17.86
CA GLU A 120 -4.41 3.01 18.87
C GLU A 120 -3.72 1.77 18.28
N ARG A 121 -3.95 1.45 17.01
CA ARG A 121 -3.29 0.32 16.33
C ARG A 121 -1.90 0.67 15.80
N LYS A 122 -1.61 1.96 15.65
CA LYS A 122 -0.38 2.50 15.05
C LYS A 122 0.47 3.30 16.04
N GLY A 123 -0.13 3.79 17.11
CA GLY A 123 0.50 4.63 18.11
C GLY A 123 1.33 3.82 19.10
N ASP A 124 2.51 4.34 19.39
CA ASP A 124 3.21 4.13 20.65
C ASP A 124 2.84 5.37 21.48
N ASP A 125 2.29 5.22 22.69
CA ASP A 125 1.70 6.32 23.49
C ASP A 125 2.68 7.48 23.73
N ILE A 126 3.96 7.25 23.48
CA ILE A 126 5.07 8.15 23.77
C ILE A 126 5.02 9.44 22.93
N ASP A 127 4.60 9.41 21.66
CA ASP A 127 4.50 10.65 20.86
C ASP A 127 3.37 11.58 21.34
N ARG A 128 2.42 11.08 22.14
CA ARG A 128 1.32 11.87 22.70
C ARG A 128 1.77 12.70 23.91
N GLU A 129 2.70 12.17 24.69
CA GLU A 129 3.08 12.69 26.00
C GLU A 129 4.31 13.62 25.96
N VAL A 130 4.97 13.74 24.81
CA VAL A 130 6.16 14.59 24.64
C VAL A 130 5.81 16.05 24.37
N ASP A 131 6.61 16.93 24.98
CA ASP A 131 6.65 18.36 24.71
C ASP A 131 7.30 18.69 23.36
N CYS A 132 7.32 19.97 22.99
CA CYS A 132 7.83 20.44 21.71
C CYS A 132 9.33 20.11 21.55
N ALA A 133 10.13 20.26 22.60
CA ALA A 133 11.54 19.90 22.59
C ALA A 133 11.77 18.39 22.42
N GLY A 134 11.05 17.55 23.18
CA GLY A 134 11.12 16.09 23.05
C GLY A 134 10.65 15.61 21.69
N ARG A 135 9.60 16.24 21.14
CA ARG A 135 9.13 15.97 19.78
C ARG A 135 10.15 16.37 18.72
N LEU A 136 10.86 17.48 18.89
CA LEU A 136 11.97 17.88 18.02
C LEU A 136 13.09 16.83 18.05
N ALA A 137 13.48 16.36 19.23
CA ALA A 137 14.49 15.31 19.37
C ALA A 137 14.07 14.02 18.65
N ASN A 138 12.79 13.62 18.79
CA ASN A 138 12.25 12.46 18.07
C ASN A 138 12.25 12.65 16.54
N ILE A 139 11.97 13.88 16.06
CA ILE A 139 12.03 14.22 14.64
C ILE A 139 13.47 14.06 14.11
N ILE A 140 14.45 14.65 14.80
CA ILE A 140 15.87 14.58 14.43
C ILE A 140 16.29 13.10 14.34
N GLN A 141 16.06 12.34 15.41
CA GLN A 141 16.40 10.92 15.48
C GLN A 141 15.75 10.10 14.34
N ALA A 142 14.49 10.37 14.00
CA ALA A 142 13.80 9.66 12.92
C ALA A 142 14.38 9.99 11.53
N LEU A 143 14.74 11.25 11.27
CA LEU A 143 15.36 11.68 10.01
C LEU A 143 16.76 11.12 9.83
N GLU A 144 17.52 11.02 10.91
CA GLU A 144 18.85 10.39 10.91
C GLU A 144 18.76 8.89 10.57
N GLN A 145 17.80 8.18 11.18
CA GLN A 145 17.70 6.73 11.08
C GLN A 145 17.01 6.23 9.80
N GLU A 146 16.05 6.96 9.24
CA GLU A 146 15.23 6.47 8.12
C GLU A 146 15.14 7.53 6.99
N LYS A 147 16.00 7.45 5.99
CA LYS A 147 16.07 8.32 4.80
C LYS A 147 14.87 8.20 3.88
N THR A 148 14.11 7.11 3.98
CA THR A 148 12.79 7.05 3.34
C THR A 148 11.79 8.04 3.93
N ILE A 149 12.00 8.56 5.14
CA ILE A 149 11.24 9.71 5.69
C ILE A 149 11.70 11.01 5.03
N CYS A 150 13.00 11.19 4.82
CA CYS A 150 13.54 12.36 4.13
C CYS A 150 12.95 12.49 2.71
N GLU A 151 12.81 11.37 1.98
CA GLU A 151 12.09 11.35 0.69
C GLU A 151 10.62 11.80 0.83
N ASP A 152 9.88 11.30 1.82
CA ASP A 152 8.50 11.72 2.06
C ASP A 152 8.40 13.22 2.39
N VAL A 153 9.35 13.75 3.17
CA VAL A 153 9.44 15.17 3.52
C VAL A 153 9.58 16.02 2.27
N MET A 154 10.47 15.66 1.34
CA MET A 154 10.66 16.39 0.08
C MET A 154 9.44 16.32 -0.83
N ASN A 155 8.70 15.20 -0.81
CA ASN A 155 7.59 14.95 -1.74
C ASN A 155 6.27 15.63 -1.35
N SER A 156 5.95 15.76 -0.06
CA SER A 156 4.63 16.24 0.34
C SER A 156 4.58 16.94 1.69
N ALA A 157 4.04 18.16 1.68
CA ALA A 157 3.71 18.88 2.91
C ALA A 157 2.68 18.15 3.79
N CYS A 158 1.86 17.26 3.22
CA CYS A 158 0.95 16.43 4.02
C CYS A 158 1.73 15.37 4.81
N GLN A 159 2.74 14.75 4.18
CA GLN A 159 3.60 13.78 4.84
C GLN A 159 4.43 14.43 5.95
N ILE A 160 4.92 15.66 5.75
CA ILE A 160 5.58 16.44 6.82
C ILE A 160 4.67 16.57 8.04
N ARG A 161 3.39 16.93 7.87
CA ARG A 161 2.46 17.06 9.00
C ARG A 161 2.22 15.74 9.72
N MET A 162 2.04 14.65 8.96
CA MET A 162 1.87 13.31 9.54
C MET A 162 3.10 12.88 10.33
N PHE A 163 4.28 13.12 9.77
CA PHE A 163 5.56 12.78 10.40
C PHE A 163 5.79 13.58 11.68
N VAL A 164 5.64 14.91 11.64
CA VAL A 164 5.82 15.79 12.80
C VAL A 164 4.81 15.49 13.92
N ASN A 165 3.59 15.07 13.57
CA ASN A 165 2.58 14.68 14.55
C ASN A 165 2.95 13.41 15.34
N ALA A 166 3.65 12.46 14.73
CA ALA A 166 4.00 11.20 15.38
C ALA A 166 5.34 10.66 14.85
N PRO A 167 6.48 11.31 15.16
CA PRO A 167 7.76 10.98 14.55
C PRO A 167 8.18 9.53 14.82
N ARG A 168 7.96 9.00 16.03
CA ARG A 168 8.31 7.62 16.37
C ARG A 168 7.38 6.63 15.69
N ALA A 169 6.06 6.85 15.74
CA ALA A 169 5.11 5.97 15.06
C ALA A 169 5.36 5.93 13.54
N TYR A 170 5.68 7.09 12.94
CA TYR A 170 6.00 7.19 11.52
C TYR A 170 7.28 6.43 11.17
N ALA A 171 8.33 6.55 11.99
CA ALA A 171 9.58 5.81 11.83
C ALA A 171 9.39 4.29 12.00
N ASN A 172 8.64 3.87 13.01
CA ASN A 172 8.31 2.46 13.23
C ASN A 172 7.58 1.85 12.03
N ARG A 173 6.64 2.58 11.42
CA ARG A 173 5.98 2.14 10.18
C ARG A 173 6.97 1.98 9.03
N LYS A 174 7.92 2.90 8.87
CA LYS A 174 8.95 2.81 7.82
C LYS A 174 9.88 1.62 8.06
N HIS A 175 10.28 1.39 9.31
CA HIS A 175 11.02 0.20 9.72
C HIS A 175 10.26 -1.09 9.36
N GLN A 176 8.98 -1.21 9.72
CA GLN A 176 8.16 -2.37 9.38
C GLN A 176 8.04 -2.59 7.86
N ASN A 177 7.85 -1.52 7.09
CA ASN A 177 7.82 -1.59 5.62
C ASN A 177 9.15 -2.10 5.06
N ARG A 178 10.28 -1.64 5.59
CA ARG A 178 11.62 -2.09 5.21
C ARG A 178 11.80 -3.58 5.53
N VAL A 179 11.44 -4.03 6.72
CA VAL A 179 11.50 -5.45 7.11
C VAL A 179 10.62 -6.30 6.20
N GLY A 180 9.39 -5.86 5.91
CA GLY A 180 8.48 -6.55 4.99
C GLY A 180 9.02 -6.66 3.57
N ASN A 181 9.60 -5.58 3.03
CA ASN A 181 10.19 -5.57 1.70
C ASN A 181 11.43 -6.47 1.59
N SER A 182 12.25 -6.52 2.64
CA SER A 182 13.42 -7.40 2.69
C SER A 182 13.06 -8.89 2.67
N LYS A 183 11.86 -9.27 3.13
CA LYS A 183 11.36 -10.66 3.05
C LYS A 183 10.91 -11.04 1.64
N ARG A 184 10.24 -10.14 0.92
CA ARG A 184 9.72 -10.38 -0.44
C ARG A 184 10.80 -10.69 -1.49
N GLY A 185 12.04 -10.25 -1.27
CA GLY A 185 13.16 -10.50 -2.19
C GLY A 185 13.91 -11.82 -1.95
N LYS A 186 13.61 -12.56 -0.88
CA LYS A 186 14.36 -13.75 -0.44
C LYS A 186 13.65 -15.07 -0.65
N GLU A 187 12.39 -15.08 -1.09
CA GLU A 187 11.82 -16.32 -1.59
C GLU A 187 12.66 -16.74 -2.80
N PRO A 188 13.36 -17.90 -2.73
CA PRO A 188 14.08 -18.38 -3.89
C PRO A 188 13.10 -18.40 -5.05
N ARG A 189 13.54 -17.96 -6.23
CA ARG A 189 12.85 -18.24 -7.47
C ARG A 189 12.91 -19.75 -7.70
N THR A 190 12.28 -20.55 -6.85
CA THR A 190 11.94 -21.92 -7.17
C THR A 190 11.12 -21.81 -8.45
N GLU A 191 11.52 -22.57 -9.46
CA GLU A 191 10.98 -22.59 -10.83
C GLU A 191 9.50 -23.00 -10.90
N SER A 192 8.65 -22.51 -10.03
CA SER A 192 7.21 -22.81 -9.98
C SER A 192 6.40 -21.99 -10.99
N ARG A 193 7.02 -21.49 -12.07
CA ARG A 193 6.31 -20.93 -13.24
C ARG A 193 6.28 -21.90 -14.44
N VAL A 194 6.34 -23.21 -14.19
CA VAL A 194 6.01 -24.22 -15.23
C VAL A 194 4.49 -24.32 -15.47
N CYS A 195 3.61 -23.74 -14.64
CA CYS A 195 2.17 -23.72 -14.92
C CYS A 195 1.66 -22.29 -15.20
N GLN A 196 1.70 -21.87 -16.46
CA GLN A 196 0.63 -21.11 -17.15
C GLN A 196 0.97 -20.68 -18.59
N LEU A 197 1.95 -21.30 -19.24
CA LEU A 197 1.93 -21.45 -20.70
C LEU A 197 1.04 -22.65 -21.06
N TYR A 198 -0.25 -22.55 -20.77
CA TYR A 198 -1.26 -23.27 -21.56
C TYR A 198 -1.90 -22.24 -22.45
N SER A 199 -1.27 -21.99 -23.61
CA SER A 199 -1.93 -21.34 -24.73
C SER A 199 -3.03 -22.27 -25.21
N PHE A 200 -4.25 -22.01 -24.75
CA PHE A 200 -5.46 -22.66 -25.24
C PHE A 200 -5.67 -22.23 -26.69
N THR A 201 -5.35 -23.10 -27.65
CA THR A 201 -5.58 -22.84 -29.07
C THR A 201 -6.89 -23.53 -29.44
N ILE A 202 -7.95 -22.76 -29.65
CA ILE A 202 -9.22 -23.28 -30.17
C ILE A 202 -9.09 -23.38 -31.68
N SER A 203 -9.02 -24.60 -32.21
CA SER A 203 -9.11 -24.85 -33.64
C SER A 203 -10.52 -25.34 -33.96
N ALA A 204 -11.32 -24.51 -34.64
CA ALA A 204 -12.62 -24.92 -35.15
C ALA A 204 -12.41 -25.59 -36.53
N THR A 205 -12.64 -26.89 -36.63
CA THR A 205 -12.73 -27.57 -37.93
C THR A 205 -14.19 -27.71 -38.33
N SER A 206 -14.62 -26.95 -39.34
CA SER A 206 -15.94 -27.12 -39.95
C SER A 206 -15.89 -28.29 -40.92
N GLN A 207 -16.50 -29.41 -40.55
CA GLN A 207 -16.76 -30.52 -41.46
C GLN A 207 -18.17 -30.34 -42.02
N THR A 208 -18.28 -29.98 -43.30
CA THR A 208 -19.56 -29.81 -43.99
C THR A 208 -19.87 -31.08 -44.77
N ASP A 209 -20.59 -32.00 -44.17
CA ASP A 209 -21.22 -33.09 -44.91
C ASP A 209 -22.66 -32.71 -45.27
N ASN A 210 -22.92 -32.68 -46.57
CA ASN A 210 -24.18 -32.30 -47.19
C ASN A 210 -25.26 -33.35 -46.95
N VAL A 211 -26.03 -33.25 -45.86
CA VAL A 211 -27.45 -33.66 -45.82
C VAL A 211 -28.18 -32.76 -44.84
N GLY A 212 -29.23 -32.08 -45.31
CA GLY A 212 -29.91 -30.98 -44.62
C GLY A 212 -30.56 -31.35 -43.29
N ILE A 213 -29.80 -31.19 -42.20
CA ILE A 213 -30.26 -31.01 -40.83
C ILE A 213 -29.30 -30.00 -40.17
N SER A 214 -29.84 -29.08 -39.36
CA SER A 214 -29.20 -27.93 -38.69
C SER A 214 -27.71 -28.09 -38.29
N PRO A 215 -26.85 -27.06 -38.49
CA PRO A 215 -25.44 -27.15 -38.13
C PRO A 215 -25.26 -27.16 -36.60
N PHE A 216 -24.87 -28.31 -36.05
CA PHE A 216 -24.34 -28.41 -34.69
C PHE A 216 -22.83 -28.20 -34.73
N VAL A 217 -22.35 -27.17 -34.01
CA VAL A 217 -20.91 -26.89 -33.87
C VAL A 217 -20.36 -27.79 -32.77
N HIS A 218 -19.74 -28.91 -33.14
CA HIS A 218 -19.00 -29.74 -32.18
C HIS A 218 -17.66 -29.07 -31.86
N THR A 219 -17.48 -28.67 -30.60
CA THR A 219 -16.17 -28.21 -30.08
C THR A 219 -15.51 -29.36 -29.33
N THR A 220 -14.53 -30.02 -29.93
CA THR A 220 -13.75 -31.07 -29.26
C THR A 220 -12.50 -30.48 -28.63
N CYS A 221 -12.30 -30.73 -27.33
CA CYS A 221 -11.09 -30.33 -26.61
C CYS A 221 -10.25 -31.58 -26.32
N SER A 222 -9.05 -31.69 -26.90
CA SER A 222 -8.14 -32.81 -26.61
C SER A 222 -7.10 -32.36 -25.58
N LEU A 223 -7.17 -32.93 -24.37
CA LEU A 223 -6.12 -32.84 -23.37
C LEU A 223 -5.17 -34.02 -23.59
N ARG A 224 -4.02 -33.78 -24.22
CA ARG A 224 -2.95 -34.78 -24.31
C ARG A 224 -2.07 -34.69 -23.08
N GLU A 225 -2.45 -35.45 -22.06
CA GLU A 225 -1.58 -36.22 -21.16
C GLU A 225 -2.49 -36.74 -20.03
N LEU A 226 -2.45 -38.06 -19.79
CA LEU A 226 -3.43 -38.89 -19.08
C LEU A 226 -4.58 -39.36 -20.00
N GLY A 227 -4.57 -40.65 -20.34
CA GLY A 227 -5.42 -41.29 -21.36
C GLY A 227 -6.92 -41.33 -21.04
N THR A 228 -7.57 -40.17 -20.94
CA THR A 228 -9.02 -40.04 -20.82
C THR A 228 -9.53 -39.07 -21.89
N HIS A 229 -10.35 -39.58 -22.81
CA HIS A 229 -11.07 -38.76 -23.78
C HIS A 229 -12.25 -38.06 -23.11
N VAL A 230 -12.26 -36.72 -23.11
CA VAL A 230 -13.41 -35.92 -22.71
C VAL A 230 -14.11 -35.44 -23.97
N ILE A 231 -15.36 -35.87 -24.17
CA ILE A 231 -16.21 -35.42 -25.29
C ILE A 231 -17.22 -34.43 -24.72
N ALA A 232 -17.21 -33.19 -25.23
CA ALA A 232 -18.22 -32.20 -24.92
C ALA A 232 -19.28 -32.19 -26.04
N ALA A 233 -20.54 -32.33 -25.66
CA ALA A 233 -21.70 -32.09 -26.51
C ALA A 233 -22.72 -31.27 -25.71
N ASP A 234 -23.15 -30.15 -26.28
CA ASP A 234 -24.17 -29.20 -25.79
C ASP A 234 -24.08 -28.74 -24.33
N SER A 235 -23.57 -27.52 -24.11
CA SER A 235 -23.69 -26.68 -22.88
C SER A 235 -23.38 -27.32 -21.50
N LEU A 236 -22.99 -28.58 -21.47
CA LEU A 236 -22.76 -29.42 -20.31
C LEU A 236 -21.46 -30.20 -20.54
N LEU A 237 -20.55 -30.15 -19.56
CA LEU A 237 -19.43 -31.08 -19.53
C LEU A 237 -19.95 -32.40 -18.93
N SER A 238 -19.76 -33.49 -19.66
CA SER A 238 -19.99 -34.84 -19.15
C SER A 238 -18.64 -35.54 -19.00
N ALA A 239 -18.23 -35.79 -17.76
CA ALA A 239 -17.03 -36.57 -17.46
C ALA A 239 -17.45 -37.95 -16.96
N ALA A 240 -16.97 -39.01 -17.62
CA ALA A 240 -17.10 -40.37 -17.11
C ALA A 240 -16.08 -40.55 -15.98
N VAL A 241 -16.54 -40.79 -14.76
CA VAL A 241 -15.66 -41.06 -13.61
C VAL A 241 -15.72 -42.56 -13.34
N HIS A 242 -14.56 -43.22 -13.39
CA HIS A 242 -14.42 -44.58 -12.90
C HIS A 242 -14.12 -44.55 -11.39
N THR A 243 -15.03 -45.08 -10.57
CA THR A 243 -14.76 -45.35 -9.15
C THR A 243 -14.14 -46.74 -9.01
N ALA A 244 -13.36 -46.95 -7.95
CA ALA A 244 -12.61 -48.18 -7.70
C ALA A 244 -13.48 -49.45 -7.53
N HIS A 245 -14.81 -49.30 -7.45
CA HIS A 245 -15.77 -50.41 -7.32
C HIS A 245 -16.58 -50.71 -8.59
N GLY A 246 -16.23 -50.13 -9.74
CA GLY A 246 -16.75 -50.57 -11.04
C GLY A 246 -18.13 -50.04 -11.46
N GLU A 247 -18.76 -49.15 -10.68
CA GLU A 247 -20.01 -48.51 -11.08
C GLU A 247 -19.77 -47.26 -11.94
N ARG A 248 -20.50 -47.15 -13.06
CA ARG A 248 -20.44 -46.00 -13.97
C ARG A 248 -21.50 -44.96 -13.58
N GLY A 249 -21.07 -43.88 -12.93
CA GLY A 249 -21.87 -42.68 -12.73
C GLY A 249 -21.57 -41.61 -13.79
N VAL A 250 -22.60 -40.91 -14.27
CA VAL A 250 -22.44 -39.75 -15.17
C VAL A 250 -22.76 -38.49 -14.37
N LEU A 251 -21.75 -37.65 -14.12
CA LEU A 251 -21.92 -36.36 -13.48
C LEU A 251 -22.10 -35.29 -14.56
N ARG A 252 -23.26 -34.62 -14.61
CA ARG A 252 -23.53 -33.51 -15.52
C ARG A 252 -23.52 -32.19 -14.76
N LEU A 253 -22.69 -31.23 -15.15
CA LEU A 253 -22.62 -29.92 -14.51
C LEU A 253 -22.61 -28.77 -15.54
N PRO A 254 -23.24 -27.62 -15.23
CA PRO A 254 -23.25 -26.44 -16.10
C PRO A 254 -21.90 -25.71 -16.12
N ILE A 255 -21.52 -25.23 -17.31
CA ILE A 255 -20.19 -24.66 -17.63
C ILE A 255 -19.85 -23.39 -16.82
N SER A 256 -20.85 -22.66 -16.32
CA SER A 256 -20.68 -21.38 -15.62
C SER A 256 -19.98 -21.47 -14.25
N SER A 257 -19.67 -22.67 -13.76
CA SER A 257 -19.06 -22.89 -12.43
C SER A 257 -17.65 -23.48 -12.47
N SER A 258 -17.03 -23.58 -13.65
CA SER A 258 -15.78 -24.31 -13.90
C SER A 258 -14.57 -23.83 -13.08
N ARG A 259 -14.48 -22.55 -12.70
CA ARG A 259 -13.38 -22.04 -11.85
C ARG A 259 -13.45 -22.49 -10.38
N LYS A 260 -14.65 -22.59 -9.80
CA LYS A 260 -14.83 -23.04 -8.41
C LYS A 260 -14.61 -24.56 -8.28
N LEU A 261 -14.94 -25.30 -9.34
CA LEU A 261 -14.80 -26.77 -9.37
C LEU A 261 -13.34 -27.22 -9.47
N LEU A 262 -12.50 -26.53 -10.24
CA LEU A 262 -11.06 -26.81 -10.25
C LEU A 262 -10.43 -26.58 -8.88
N ALA A 263 -10.80 -25.49 -8.19
CA ALA A 263 -10.33 -25.21 -6.84
C ALA A 263 -10.74 -26.32 -5.84
N ASN A 264 -11.97 -26.81 -5.93
CA ASN A 264 -12.47 -27.88 -5.05
C ASN A 264 -11.85 -29.24 -5.37
N TYR A 265 -11.62 -29.57 -6.65
CA TYR A 265 -10.95 -30.80 -7.06
C TYR A 265 -9.51 -30.88 -6.53
N TYR A 266 -8.75 -29.78 -6.60
CA TYR A 266 -7.39 -29.71 -6.04
C TYR A 266 -7.35 -29.64 -4.51
N SER A 267 -8.44 -29.24 -3.84
CA SER A 267 -8.57 -29.31 -2.38
C SER A 267 -8.83 -30.74 -1.93
N TRP A 268 -9.82 -31.40 -2.53
CA TRP A 268 -10.19 -32.78 -2.22
C TRP A 268 -9.04 -33.77 -2.47
N ARG A 269 -8.29 -33.61 -3.57
CA ARG A 269 -7.14 -34.48 -3.86
C ARG A 269 -5.96 -34.27 -2.89
N ARG A 270 -5.89 -33.11 -2.23
CA ARG A 270 -4.87 -32.81 -1.22
C ARG A 270 -5.19 -33.50 0.10
N GLU A 271 -6.46 -33.52 0.48
CA GLU A 271 -6.95 -34.23 1.67
C GLU A 271 -6.81 -35.74 1.51
N ALA A 272 -7.15 -36.29 0.33
CA ALA A 272 -7.01 -37.73 0.06
C ALA A 272 -5.56 -38.26 0.01
N ALA A 273 -4.56 -37.39 -0.11
CA ALA A 273 -3.14 -37.76 -0.11
C ALA A 273 -2.48 -37.69 1.27
N VAL A 274 -3.20 -37.20 2.29
CA VAL A 274 -2.72 -37.14 3.68
C VAL A 274 -3.08 -38.42 4.46
N ASP A 275 -4.06 -39.19 3.97
CA ASP A 275 -4.55 -40.42 4.60
C ASP A 275 -4.02 -41.72 3.93
N SER A 276 -2.90 -41.64 3.20
CA SER A 276 -2.22 -42.77 2.54
C SER A 276 -0.72 -42.73 2.80
#